data_AF-A0A0N4XEG8-F1
#
_entry.id   AF-A0A0N4XEG8-F1
#
_cell.length_a   1.000
_cell.length_b   1.000
_cell.length_c   1.000
_cell.angle_alpha   90.00
_cell.angle_beta   90.00
_cell.angle_gamma   90.00
#
_symmetry.space_group_name_H-M   'P 1'
#
loop_
_entity.id
_entity.type
_entity.pdbx_description
1 polymer ?
#
loop_
_entity_poly.entity_id
_entity_poly.type
_entity_poly.pdbx_seq_one_letter_code
_entity_poly.pdbx_strand_id
1 'polypeptide(L)'
;MPEKEKDEPPKKDGPKKDSPKKGPEKKESAKKESTKKESRNKDPTKEEPLDERVCPLQQMRDRCAEGLTHLKDRLDECNARVSSKKDTAETCVEELWDYVEKLDECAVRKAFTYLK
;
A
#
# COMPACT_ATOMS: atom_id res chain seq x y z
N MET A 1 15.09 -27.88 44.81
CA MET A 1 16.38 -27.20 44.68
C MET A 1 16.14 -25.71 44.51
N PRO A 2 17.00 -24.85 45.08
CA PRO A 2 16.74 -23.45 45.37
C PRO A 2 16.96 -22.50 44.19
N GLU A 3 16.48 -21.27 44.43
CA GLU A 3 16.57 -19.99 43.71
C GLU A 3 17.80 -19.75 42.81
N LYS A 4 17.56 -18.94 41.76
CA LYS A 4 18.40 -17.86 41.17
C LYS A 4 17.93 -17.59 39.73
N GLU A 5 17.92 -16.39 39.17
CA GLU A 5 18.38 -15.06 39.54
C GLU A 5 17.66 -14.07 38.60
N LYS A 6 17.52 -12.84 39.06
CA LYS A 6 16.90 -11.72 38.37
C LYS A 6 17.83 -11.25 37.24
N ASP A 7 17.29 -10.89 36.08
CA ASP A 7 17.93 -9.88 35.23
C ASP A 7 16.85 -8.89 34.75
N GLU A 8 16.92 -7.71 35.37
CA GLU A 8 16.04 -6.57 35.21
C GLU A 8 16.45 -5.79 33.93
N PRO A 9 15.53 -5.24 33.14
CA PRO A 9 15.86 -4.53 31.92
C PRO A 9 16.66 -3.24 32.20
N PRO A 10 17.68 -2.90 31.40
CA PRO A 10 18.47 -1.70 31.64
C PRO A 10 17.65 -0.43 31.38
N LYS A 11 17.42 0.34 32.46
CA LYS A 11 17.01 1.75 32.43
C LYS A 11 18.18 2.61 31.94
N LYS A 12 17.91 3.52 31.00
CA LYS A 12 18.73 4.73 30.82
C LYS A 12 17.84 5.95 30.64
N ASP A 13 17.97 6.85 31.61
CA ASP A 13 17.37 8.17 31.73
C ASP A 13 17.95 9.22 30.76
N GLY A 14 17.04 10.00 30.13
CA GLY A 14 17.14 11.45 29.84
C GLY A 14 18.11 11.97 28.76
N PRO A 15 17.93 13.22 28.23
CA PRO A 15 17.19 14.34 28.81
C PRO A 15 16.14 15.05 27.91
N LYS A 16 15.27 15.83 28.58
CA LYS A 16 14.19 16.72 28.12
C LYS A 16 14.66 17.96 27.34
N LYS A 17 13.71 18.57 26.60
CA LYS A 17 13.41 20.01 26.30
C LYS A 17 13.03 20.15 24.81
N ASP A 18 12.07 20.94 24.34
CA ASP A 18 11.22 22.00 24.88
C ASP A 18 10.02 22.16 23.90
N SER A 19 8.85 22.54 24.39
CA SER A 19 7.70 22.93 23.55
C SER A 19 7.75 24.44 23.27
N PRO A 20 7.13 24.93 22.18
CA PRO A 20 6.08 25.94 22.42
C PRO A 20 4.84 25.80 21.51
N LYS A 21 3.68 26.06 22.12
CA LYS A 21 2.37 26.29 21.47
C LYS A 21 2.32 27.65 20.75
N LYS A 22 1.63 27.72 19.61
CA LYS A 22 0.61 28.77 19.30
C LYS A 22 -0.14 28.48 17.99
N GLY A 23 -1.48 28.49 18.05
CA GLY A 23 -2.33 28.74 16.87
C GLY A 23 -2.28 30.22 16.46
N PRO A 24 -2.89 30.61 15.31
CA PRO A 24 -4.33 30.92 15.32
C PRO A 24 -5.11 30.57 14.03
N GLU A 25 -6.39 30.96 14.09
CA GLU A 25 -7.60 30.76 13.28
C GLU A 25 -7.61 30.97 11.74
N LYS A 26 -8.57 30.24 11.12
CA LYS A 26 -9.52 30.57 10.03
C LYS A 26 -9.02 31.15 8.70
N LYS A 27 -9.44 30.54 7.58
CA LYS A 27 -10.52 31.06 6.70
C LYS A 27 -10.95 30.08 5.60
N GLU A 28 -12.26 30.12 5.38
CA GLU A 28 -13.11 29.61 4.29
C GLU A 28 -12.59 29.95 2.88
N SER A 29 -12.81 29.06 1.89
CA SER A 29 -13.42 29.40 0.58
C SER A 29 -13.35 28.29 -0.49
N ALA A 30 -14.44 28.26 -1.27
CA ALA A 30 -14.51 27.93 -2.71
C ALA A 30 -14.61 26.46 -3.18
N LYS A 31 -15.87 26.03 -3.27
CA LYS A 31 -16.52 25.30 -4.39
C LYS A 31 -15.74 25.30 -5.72
N LYS A 32 -15.49 24.12 -6.30
CA LYS A 32 -15.62 23.91 -7.76
C LYS A 32 -15.99 22.47 -8.10
N GLU A 33 -17.27 22.33 -8.41
CA GLU A 33 -17.87 21.31 -9.26
C GLU A 33 -17.02 21.09 -10.52
N SER A 34 -16.62 19.84 -10.77
CA SER A 34 -16.06 19.42 -12.05
C SER A 34 -16.89 18.24 -12.53
N THR A 35 -17.83 18.58 -13.41
CA THR A 35 -18.54 17.63 -14.26
C THR A 35 -17.61 17.14 -15.37
N LYS A 36 -17.87 15.89 -15.77
CA LYS A 36 -17.62 15.28 -17.09
C LYS A 36 -16.19 14.81 -17.41
N LYS A 37 -16.03 13.48 -17.48
CA LYS A 37 -15.82 12.74 -18.75
C LYS A 37 -15.64 11.25 -18.43
N GLU A 38 -16.60 10.42 -18.82
CA GLU A 38 -16.61 9.75 -20.12
C GLU A 38 -15.77 8.47 -20.05
N SER A 39 -16.50 7.37 -19.89
CA SER A 39 -16.02 6.00 -19.97
C SER A 39 -15.17 5.84 -21.23
N ARG A 40 -13.85 5.71 -21.03
CA ARG A 40 -12.93 5.46 -22.12
C ARG A 40 -13.00 3.97 -22.41
N ASN A 41 -13.86 3.61 -23.35
CA ASN A 41 -13.84 2.33 -24.04
C ASN A 41 -12.43 2.13 -24.60
N LYS A 42 -11.62 1.30 -23.95
CA LYS A 42 -10.25 0.99 -24.36
C LYS A 42 -10.31 -0.30 -25.16
N ASP A 43 -10.11 -0.16 -26.46
CA ASP A 43 -9.91 -1.24 -27.42
C ASP A 43 -8.93 -2.28 -26.86
N PRO A 44 -9.31 -3.57 -26.73
CA PRO A 44 -8.60 -4.52 -25.87
C PRO A 44 -7.34 -5.15 -26.50
N THR A 45 -6.98 -4.82 -27.74
CA THR A 45 -6.18 -5.78 -28.54
C THR A 45 -4.72 -5.40 -28.75
N LYS A 46 -4.26 -4.22 -28.32
CA LYS A 46 -2.84 -3.85 -28.44
C LYS A 46 -2.12 -3.91 -27.09
N GLU A 47 -2.05 -5.10 -26.51
CA GLU A 47 -1.10 -5.36 -25.42
C GLU A 47 0.31 -5.44 -26.01
N GLU A 48 1.27 -4.74 -25.42
CA GLU A 48 2.67 -4.79 -25.87
C GLU A 48 3.19 -6.24 -25.79
N PRO A 49 4.05 -6.70 -26.71
CA PRO A 49 4.63 -8.03 -26.62
C PRO A 49 5.35 -8.21 -25.27
N LEU A 50 5.23 -9.40 -24.69
CA LEU A 50 5.95 -9.76 -23.47
C LEU A 50 7.39 -10.16 -23.80
N ASP A 51 8.29 -9.89 -22.87
CA ASP A 51 9.66 -10.41 -22.91
C ASP A 51 9.63 -11.92 -22.62
N GLU A 52 10.04 -12.73 -23.60
CA GLU A 52 10.04 -14.20 -23.47
C GLU A 52 11.05 -14.72 -22.42
N ARG A 53 12.02 -13.91 -21.99
CA ARG A 53 12.97 -14.27 -20.92
C ARG A 53 12.39 -14.10 -19.52
N VAL A 54 11.27 -13.38 -19.38
CA VAL A 54 10.65 -13.06 -18.09
C VAL A 54 9.33 -13.81 -17.95
N CYS A 55 9.00 -14.25 -16.73
CA CYS A 55 7.75 -14.93 -16.44
C CYS A 55 6.53 -14.12 -16.95
N PRO A 56 5.65 -14.69 -17.81
CA PRO A 56 4.46 -13.99 -18.30
C PRO A 56 3.55 -13.51 -17.19
N LEU A 57 3.45 -14.26 -16.08
CA LEU A 57 2.66 -13.87 -14.92
C LEU A 57 3.19 -12.60 -14.26
N GLN A 58 4.50 -12.45 -14.12
CA GLN A 58 5.09 -11.26 -13.50
C GLN A 58 4.81 -10.02 -14.35
N GLN A 59 5.07 -10.12 -15.65
CA GLN A 59 4.82 -9.01 -16.58
C GLN A 59 3.34 -8.62 -16.62
N MET A 60 2.43 -9.59 -16.52
CA MET A 60 1.00 -9.32 -16.43
C MET A 60 0.61 -8.67 -15.10
N ARG A 61 1.19 -9.09 -13.98
CA ARG A 61 0.99 -8.42 -12.69
C ARG A 61 1.45 -6.97 -12.74
N ASP A 62 2.61 -6.68 -13.34
CA ASP A 62 3.12 -5.31 -13.45
C ASP A 62 2.17 -4.42 -14.26
N ARG A 63 1.66 -4.92 -15.39
CA ARG A 63 0.66 -4.21 -16.22
C ARG A 63 -0.68 -4.03 -15.52
N CYS A 64 -1.14 -5.05 -14.79
CA CYS A 64 -2.39 -4.99 -14.04
C CYS A 64 -2.30 -4.06 -12.83
N ALA A 65 -1.13 -3.91 -12.23
CA ALA A 65 -0.90 -3.02 -11.09
C ALA A 65 -1.17 -1.54 -11.43
N GLU A 66 -0.91 -1.12 -12.68
CA GLU A 66 -1.20 0.25 -13.16
C GLU A 66 -2.69 0.63 -13.03
N GLY A 67 -3.60 -0.35 -13.09
CA GLY A 67 -5.04 -0.14 -12.93
C GLY A 67 -5.54 -0.22 -11.48
N LEU A 68 -4.67 -0.61 -10.54
CA LEU A 68 -5.03 -0.90 -9.16
C LEU A 68 -4.36 0.05 -8.16
N THR A 69 -3.99 1.26 -8.61
CA THR A 69 -3.30 2.26 -7.79
C THR A 69 -4.06 2.55 -6.50
N HIS A 70 -5.38 2.67 -6.53
CA HIS A 70 -6.18 2.95 -5.34
C HIS A 70 -6.03 1.88 -4.22
N LEU A 71 -5.95 0.60 -4.57
CA LEU A 71 -5.74 -0.48 -3.60
C LEU A 71 -4.30 -0.48 -3.10
N LYS A 72 -3.35 -0.20 -4.01
CA LYS A 72 -1.95 -0.07 -3.65
C LYS A 72 -1.71 1.09 -2.70
N ASP A 73 -2.36 2.24 -2.94
CA ASP A 73 -2.32 3.43 -2.11
C ASP A 73 -2.86 3.14 -0.71
N ARG A 74 -4.02 2.47 -0.60
CA ARG A 74 -4.59 2.05 0.70
C ARG A 74 -3.64 1.12 1.47
N LEU A 75 -3.03 0.16 0.77
CA LEU A 75 -2.03 -0.74 1.35
C LEU A 75 -0.79 0.05 1.84
N ASP A 76 -0.31 1.02 1.07
CA ASP A 76 0.84 1.83 1.42
C ASP A 76 0.56 2.80 2.57
N GLU A 77 -0.64 3.37 2.64
CA GLU A 77 -1.11 4.14 3.77
C GLU A 77 -1.15 3.30 5.07
N CYS A 78 -1.66 2.06 4.98
CA CYS A 78 -1.61 1.14 6.11
C CYS A 78 -0.16 0.85 6.52
N ASN A 79 0.72 0.53 5.55
CA ASN A 79 2.12 0.24 5.82
C ASN A 79 2.83 1.44 6.49
N ALA A 80 2.55 2.66 6.05
CA ALA A 80 3.07 3.87 6.67
C ALA A 80 2.57 4.05 8.12
N ARG A 81 1.29 3.74 8.37
CA ARG A 81 0.69 3.80 9.71
C ARG A 81 1.25 2.73 10.66
N VAL A 82 1.47 1.51 10.18
CA VAL A 82 2.04 0.41 10.97
C VAL A 82 3.54 0.66 11.24
N SER A 83 4.30 1.06 10.22
CA SER A 83 5.74 1.31 10.35
C SER A 83 6.09 2.54 11.20
N SER A 84 5.18 3.51 11.33
CA SER A 84 5.37 4.69 12.19
C SER A 84 5.15 4.42 13.68
N LYS A 85 4.55 3.28 14.04
CA LYS A 85 4.29 2.90 15.44
C LYS A 85 5.39 1.96 15.94
N LYS A 86 5.87 2.20 17.17
CA LYS A 86 6.90 1.34 17.80
C LYS A 86 6.33 -0.01 18.25
N ASP A 87 5.09 -0.01 18.73
CA ASP A 87 4.36 -1.20 19.16
C ASP A 87 2.90 -1.06 18.71
N THR A 88 2.46 -1.92 17.80
CA THR A 88 1.07 -1.95 17.34
C THR A 88 0.63 -3.38 17.04
N ALA A 89 -0.63 -3.70 17.36
CA ALA A 89 -1.27 -4.95 16.97
C ALA A 89 -1.95 -4.87 15.60
N GLU A 90 -1.88 -3.71 14.94
CA GLU A 90 -2.44 -3.48 13.62
C GLU A 90 -1.63 -4.21 12.54
N THR A 91 -2.32 -4.83 11.58
CA THR A 91 -1.72 -5.52 10.42
C THR A 91 -2.38 -5.07 9.13
N CYS A 92 -1.62 -5.00 8.04
CA CYS A 92 -2.14 -4.60 6.71
C CYS A 92 -2.57 -5.79 5.85
N VAL A 93 -2.98 -6.90 6.47
CA VAL A 93 -3.31 -8.15 5.77
C VAL A 93 -4.60 -8.01 4.98
N GLU A 94 -5.58 -7.25 5.47
CA GLU A 94 -6.84 -6.98 4.76
C GLU A 94 -6.57 -6.22 3.45
N GLU A 95 -5.86 -5.08 3.52
CA GLU A 95 -5.49 -4.29 2.35
C GLU A 95 -4.61 -5.08 1.37
N LEU A 96 -3.77 -5.98 1.90
CA LEU A 96 -2.95 -6.86 1.07
C LEU A 96 -3.81 -7.86 0.28
N TRP A 97 -4.78 -8.50 0.92
CA TRP A 97 -5.68 -9.43 0.24
C TRP A 97 -6.54 -8.72 -0.80
N ASP A 98 -7.10 -7.55 -0.48
CA ASP A 98 -7.87 -6.74 -1.43
C ASP A 98 -7.05 -6.43 -2.70
N TYR A 99 -5.79 -6.02 -2.52
CA TYR A 99 -4.89 -5.73 -3.64
C TYR A 99 -4.54 -6.99 -4.43
N VAL A 100 -4.12 -8.07 -3.76
CA VAL A 100 -3.66 -9.31 -4.41
C VAL A 100 -4.79 -10.00 -5.16
N GLU A 101 -6.00 -10.07 -4.59
CA GLU A 101 -7.15 -10.70 -5.24
C GLU A 101 -7.44 -10.02 -6.59
N LYS A 102 -7.49 -8.68 -6.60
CA LYS A 102 -7.75 -7.91 -7.82
C LYS A 102 -6.60 -7.97 -8.82
N LEU A 103 -5.37 -7.98 -8.32
CA LEU A 103 -4.17 -8.12 -9.15
C LEU A 103 -4.17 -9.47 -9.88
N ASP A 104 -4.43 -10.56 -9.16
CA ASP A 104 -4.43 -11.90 -9.70
C ASP A 104 -5.65 -12.16 -10.59
N GLU A 105 -6.83 -11.63 -10.26
CA GLU A 105 -8.02 -11.71 -11.12
C GLU A 105 -7.74 -11.15 -12.52
N CYS A 106 -6.95 -10.08 -12.60
CA CYS A 106 -6.49 -9.48 -13.85
C CYS A 106 -5.35 -10.27 -14.51
N ALA A 107 -4.29 -10.57 -13.76
CA ALA A 107 -3.05 -11.08 -14.31
C ALA A 107 -3.12 -12.56 -14.70
N VAL A 108 -3.79 -13.39 -13.90
CA VAL A 108 -3.78 -14.85 -14.07
C VAL A 108 -4.47 -15.25 -15.38
N ARG A 109 -5.65 -14.71 -15.66
CA ARG A 109 -6.39 -15.01 -16.91
C ARG A 109 -5.59 -14.68 -18.16
N LYS A 110 -4.82 -13.59 -18.12
CA LYS A 110 -3.98 -13.16 -19.25
C LYS A 110 -2.70 -13.97 -19.34
N ALA A 111 -2.04 -14.23 -18.21
CA ALA A 111 -0.77 -14.95 -18.18
C ALA A 111 -0.89 -16.37 -18.79
N PHE A 112 -1.99 -17.06 -18.54
CA PHE A 112 -2.22 -18.41 -19.07
C PHE A 112 -2.32 -18.47 -20.60
N THR A 113 -2.59 -17.36 -21.30
CA THR A 113 -2.61 -17.36 -22.78
C THR A 113 -1.20 -17.42 -23.39
N TYR A 114 -0.17 -17.12 -22.58
CA TYR A 114 1.23 -17.10 -23.00
C TYR A 114 2.01 -18.36 -22.57
N LEU A 115 1.41 -19.24 -21.76
CA LEU A 115 1.99 -20.50 -21.34
C LEU A 115 1.67 -21.59 -22.40
N LYS A 116 2.69 -22.36 -22.79
CA LYS A 116 2.58 -23.49 -23.73
C LYS A 116 2.50 -24.81 -22.97
#